data_AF-A0A839AFT3-F1
#
_entry.id   AF-A0A839AFT3-F1
#
_cell.length_a   1.000
_cell.length_b   1.000
_cell.length_c   1.000
_cell.angle_alpha   90.00
_cell.angle_beta   90.00
_cell.angle_gamma   90.00
#
_symmetry.space_group_name_H-M   'P 1'
#
loop_
_entity.id
_entity.type
_entity.pdbx_description
1 polymer ?
#
loop_
_entity_poly.entity_id
_entity_poly.type
_entity_poly.pdbx_seq_one_letter_code
_entity_poly.pdbx_strand_id
1 'polypeptide(L)'
;MPVTPDMIPGIIATNFSPMAEVADAPAFKVGDKVNTKIMAKPTHTRLPRYLRGRVGTVVTYYGGFVFADTRAILEGDHPQHLYCIRFEGSDIWGPDAGPKDVIYADLYESYLEKA
;
A
#
# COMPACT_ATOMS: atom_id res chain seq x y z
N MET A 1 -16.34 2.44 21.90
CA MET A 1 -17.11 3.52 22.56
C MET A 1 -17.79 4.35 21.47
N PRO A 2 -19.05 4.76 21.64
CA PRO A 2 -19.69 5.67 20.70
C PRO A 2 -18.97 7.03 20.71
N VAL A 3 -18.89 7.68 19.55
CA VAL A 3 -18.36 9.04 19.43
C VAL A 3 -19.38 10.02 20.04
N THR A 4 -18.93 10.91 20.92
CA THR A 4 -19.77 11.94 21.55
C THR A 4 -19.52 13.32 20.90
N PRO A 5 -20.47 14.28 20.98
CA PRO A 5 -20.32 15.59 20.34
C PRO A 5 -19.06 16.36 20.76
N ASP A 6 -18.63 16.22 22.00
CA ASP A 6 -17.41 16.84 22.56
C ASP A 6 -16.11 16.28 21.94
N MET A 7 -16.14 15.06 21.38
CA MET A 7 -15.00 14.47 20.68
C MET A 7 -14.83 15.06 19.26
N ILE A 8 -15.87 15.66 18.67
CA ILE A 8 -15.89 16.08 17.26
C ILE A 8 -14.75 17.05 16.92
N PRO A 9 -14.49 18.14 17.68
CA PRO A 9 -13.41 19.06 17.35
C PRO A 9 -12.03 18.36 17.32
N GLY A 10 -11.78 17.44 18.27
CA GLY A 10 -10.54 16.68 18.33
C GLY A 10 -10.38 15.70 17.17
N ILE A 11 -11.47 15.04 16.78
CA ILE A 11 -11.51 14.14 15.61
C ILE A 11 -11.19 14.91 14.33
N ILE A 12 -11.83 16.06 14.13
CA ILE A 12 -11.57 16.90 12.95
C ILE A 12 -10.12 17.41 12.95
N ALA A 13 -9.60 17.82 14.09
CA ALA A 13 -8.24 18.36 14.20
C ALA A 13 -7.15 17.30 13.93
N THR A 14 -7.39 16.04 14.29
CA THR A 14 -6.38 14.96 14.22
C THR A 14 -6.58 13.99 13.05
N ASN A 15 -7.78 13.96 12.47
CA ASN A 15 -8.18 13.14 11.32
C ASN A 15 -7.88 11.63 11.44
N PHE A 16 -7.69 11.11 12.67
CA PHE A 16 -7.30 9.71 12.92
C PHE A 16 -6.22 9.21 11.94
N SER A 17 -5.08 9.90 11.92
CA SER A 17 -3.97 9.56 11.03
C SER A 17 -3.69 8.05 11.03
N PRO A 18 -3.63 7.40 9.85
CA PRO A 18 -3.29 5.97 9.75
C PRO A 18 -1.79 5.71 9.87
N MET A 19 -0.97 6.75 10.05
CA MET A 19 0.47 6.61 10.27
C MET A 19 0.73 5.91 11.60
N ALA A 20 1.66 4.96 11.57
CA ALA A 20 2.06 4.18 12.74
C ALA A 20 3.53 3.78 12.64
N GLU A 21 4.22 3.72 13.78
CA GLU A 21 5.61 3.27 13.83
C GLU A 21 5.72 1.79 13.45
N VAL A 22 6.73 1.46 12.65
CA VAL A 22 7.10 0.09 12.27
C VAL A 22 8.45 -0.20 12.90
N ALA A 23 8.55 -1.29 13.67
CA ALA A 23 9.75 -1.60 14.44
C ALA A 23 10.96 -1.93 13.56
N ASP A 24 10.72 -2.64 12.45
CA ASP A 24 11.77 -3.07 11.53
C ASP A 24 12.10 -2.00 10.49
N ALA A 25 13.34 -2.01 9.98
CA ALA A 25 13.76 -1.13 8.89
C ALA A 25 13.05 -1.50 7.57
N PRO A 26 12.79 -0.52 6.68
CA PRO A 26 12.17 -0.80 5.38
C PRO A 26 13.04 -1.72 4.52
N ALA A 27 12.41 -2.73 3.89
CA ALA A 27 13.08 -3.69 3.03
C ALA A 27 13.44 -3.13 1.65
N PHE A 28 12.80 -2.04 1.24
CA PHE A 28 12.97 -1.41 -0.07
C PHE A 28 13.24 0.10 0.07
N LYS A 29 13.91 0.67 -0.93
CA LYS A 29 14.13 2.13 -1.04
C LYS A 29 13.69 2.63 -2.42
N VAL A 30 13.55 3.95 -2.54
CA VAL A 30 13.26 4.61 -3.82
C VAL A 30 14.31 4.21 -4.87
N GLY A 31 13.83 3.83 -6.05
CA GLY A 31 14.62 3.31 -7.16
C GLY A 31 14.68 1.79 -7.24
N ASP A 32 14.33 1.06 -6.18
CA ASP A 32 14.33 -0.40 -6.20
C ASP A 32 13.26 -0.94 -7.16
N LYS A 33 13.62 -1.99 -7.90
CA LYS A 33 12.66 -2.81 -8.65
C LYS A 33 12.05 -3.85 -7.71
N VAL A 34 10.73 -4.00 -7.77
CA VAL A 34 9.96 -4.92 -6.93
C VAL A 34 8.98 -5.72 -7.77
N ASN A 35 8.76 -6.97 -7.37
CA ASN A 35 7.66 -7.79 -7.85
C ASN A 35 6.51 -7.71 -6.86
N THR A 36 5.29 -7.49 -7.35
CA THR A 36 4.11 -7.68 -6.51
C THR A 36 3.76 -9.16 -6.43
N LYS A 37 3.31 -9.60 -5.26
CA LYS A 37 2.94 -11.00 -5.03
C LYS A 37 1.73 -11.43 -5.87
N ILE A 38 1.75 -12.67 -6.34
CA ILE A 38 0.57 -13.35 -6.88
C ILE A 38 -0.19 -13.97 -5.70
N MET A 39 -1.17 -13.25 -5.18
CA MET A 39 -1.96 -13.70 -4.03
C MET A 39 -3.47 -13.59 -4.26
N ALA A 40 -4.23 -14.43 -3.59
CA ALA A 40 -5.68 -14.34 -3.52
C ALA A 40 -6.10 -14.54 -2.06
N LYS A 41 -6.40 -13.43 -1.39
CA LYS A 41 -6.96 -13.45 -0.03
C LYS A 41 -8.50 -13.44 -0.14
N PRO A 42 -9.22 -14.30 0.62
CA PRO A 42 -10.69 -14.23 0.68
C PRO A 42 -11.20 -13.06 1.54
N THR A 43 -10.29 -12.36 2.23
CA THR A 43 -10.58 -11.20 3.08
C THR A 43 -10.15 -9.90 2.39
N HIS A 44 -10.31 -8.76 3.08
CA HIS A 44 -9.89 -7.46 2.58
C HIS A 44 -8.41 -7.46 2.19
N THR A 45 -8.11 -6.85 1.04
CA THR A 45 -6.76 -6.54 0.61
C THR A 45 -6.75 -5.30 -0.28
N ARG A 46 -5.64 -4.56 -0.23
CA ARG A 46 -5.41 -3.37 -1.05
C ARG A 46 -4.52 -3.62 -2.26
N LEU A 47 -4.04 -4.85 -2.48
CA LEU A 47 -3.32 -5.21 -3.72
C LEU A 47 -4.32 -5.53 -4.86
N PRO A 48 -4.51 -4.63 -5.82
CA PRO A 48 -5.49 -4.80 -6.89
C PRO A 48 -5.10 -5.95 -7.81
N ARG A 49 -6.09 -6.67 -8.35
CA ARG A 49 -5.85 -7.85 -9.18
C ARG A 49 -4.96 -7.58 -10.40
N TYR A 50 -5.14 -6.43 -11.06
CA TYR A 50 -4.39 -6.08 -12.27
C TYR A 50 -2.89 -5.80 -11.99
N LEU A 51 -2.54 -5.52 -10.73
CA LEU A 51 -1.16 -5.29 -10.31
C LEU A 51 -0.48 -6.53 -9.76
N ARG A 52 -1.14 -7.68 -9.60
CA ARG A 52 -0.52 -8.89 -9.00
C ARG A 52 0.45 -9.55 -9.99
N GLY A 53 1.63 -9.94 -9.52
CA GLY A 53 2.66 -10.56 -10.36
C GLY A 53 3.30 -9.60 -11.35
N ARG A 54 3.28 -8.29 -11.06
CA ARG A 54 3.80 -7.23 -11.93
C ARG A 54 5.07 -6.64 -11.34
N VAL A 55 6.01 -6.33 -12.22
CA VAL A 55 7.25 -5.63 -11.85
C VAL A 55 6.96 -4.13 -11.81
N GLY A 56 7.38 -3.47 -10.74
CA GLY A 56 7.29 -2.03 -10.60
C GLY A 56 8.58 -1.42 -10.06
N THR A 57 8.61 -0.10 -9.94
CA THR A 57 9.73 0.65 -9.34
C THR A 57 9.22 1.47 -8.16
N VAL A 58 9.88 1.40 -7.02
CA VAL A 58 9.57 2.26 -5.87
C VAL A 58 9.90 3.70 -6.23
N VAL A 59 8.91 4.58 -6.19
CA VAL A 59 9.10 6.02 -6.46
C VAL A 59 8.97 6.88 -5.21
N THR A 60 8.25 6.41 -4.20
CA THR A 60 8.10 7.10 -2.91
C THR A 60 8.06 6.08 -1.78
N TYR A 61 8.71 6.40 -0.65
CA TYR A 61 8.52 5.72 0.63
C TYR A 61 7.77 6.67 1.57
N TYR A 62 6.63 6.23 2.12
CA TYR A 62 5.78 7.07 2.96
C TYR A 62 5.99 6.88 4.47
N GLY A 63 6.76 5.87 4.88
CA GLY A 63 6.86 5.47 6.29
C GLY A 63 5.92 4.31 6.63
N GLY A 64 5.64 4.17 7.93
CA GLY A 64 4.78 3.13 8.47
C GLY A 64 3.31 3.52 8.55
N PHE A 65 2.43 2.58 8.19
CA PHE A 65 0.98 2.74 8.19
C PHE A 65 0.31 1.51 8.78
N VAL A 66 -0.83 1.72 9.45
CA VAL A 66 -1.72 0.64 9.92
C VAL A 66 -2.11 -0.26 8.74
N PHE A 67 -1.93 -1.57 8.87
CA PHE A 67 -2.16 -2.52 7.80
C PHE A 67 -3.65 -2.82 7.62
N ALA A 68 -4.19 -2.38 6.47
CA ALA A 68 -5.61 -2.49 6.16
C ALA A 68 -6.14 -3.93 6.19
N ASP A 69 -5.35 -4.93 5.77
CA ASP A 69 -5.80 -6.32 5.68
C ASP A 69 -6.15 -6.91 7.04
N THR A 70 -5.35 -6.67 8.08
CA THR A 70 -5.59 -7.18 9.44
C THR A 70 -6.63 -6.34 10.17
N ARG A 71 -6.60 -5.02 9.98
CA ARG A 71 -7.57 -4.11 10.62
C ARG A 71 -9.00 -4.40 10.19
N ALA A 72 -9.22 -4.73 8.91
CA ALA A 72 -10.55 -5.05 8.38
C ALA A 72 -11.18 -6.31 8.98
N ILE A 73 -10.37 -7.21 9.55
CA ILE A 73 -10.82 -8.45 10.19
C ILE A 73 -10.59 -8.46 11.71
N LEU A 74 -10.32 -7.28 12.30
CA LEU A 74 -10.13 -7.08 13.74
C LEU A 74 -8.96 -7.86 14.36
N GLU A 75 -7.94 -8.19 13.56
CA GLU A 75 -6.71 -8.85 14.05
C GLU A 75 -5.69 -7.84 14.61
N GLY A 76 -6.02 -6.55 14.60
CA GLY A 76 -5.14 -5.47 15.06
C GLY A 76 -4.45 -4.75 13.91
N ASP A 77 -3.62 -3.77 14.27
CA ASP A 77 -3.14 -2.76 13.32
C ASP A 77 -1.91 -3.18 12.53
N HIS A 78 -1.10 -4.11 13.05
CA HIS A 78 0.10 -4.67 12.40
C HIS A 78 0.80 -3.71 11.42
N PRO A 79 1.34 -2.56 11.88
CA PRO A 79 1.85 -1.55 10.99
C PRO A 79 2.88 -2.08 9.99
N GLN A 80 2.83 -1.59 8.75
CA GLN A 80 3.77 -1.95 7.70
C GLN A 80 4.26 -0.72 6.95
N HIS A 81 5.46 -0.83 6.38
CA HIS A 81 5.99 0.18 5.46
C HIS A 81 5.10 0.29 4.22
N LEU A 82 4.85 1.53 3.77
CA LEU A 82 4.02 1.84 2.61
C LEU A 82 4.85 2.54 1.54
N TYR A 83 4.68 2.09 0.29
CA TYR A 83 5.45 2.57 -0.86
C TYR A 83 4.53 2.95 -2.01
N CYS A 84 4.86 4.03 -2.72
CA CYS A 84 4.29 4.28 -4.04
C CYS A 84 5.12 3.55 -5.10
N ILE A 85 4.48 2.69 -5.87
CA ILE A 85 5.12 1.90 -6.93
C ILE A 85 4.62 2.39 -8.29
N ARG A 86 5.57 2.69 -9.19
CA ARG A 86 5.31 3.01 -10.59
C ARG A 86 5.41 1.75 -11.46
N PHE A 87 4.38 1.52 -12.26
CA PHE A 87 4.28 0.46 -13.27
C PHE A 87 4.16 1.08 -14.66
N GLU A 88 4.78 0.46 -15.67
CA GLU A 88 4.54 0.83 -17.07
C GLU A 88 3.15 0.33 -17.51
N GLY A 89 2.39 1.17 -18.22
CA GLY A 89 1.07 0.80 -18.71
C GLY A 89 1.10 -0.43 -19.62
N SER A 90 2.16 -0.59 -20.42
CA SER A 90 2.36 -1.75 -21.29
C SER A 90 2.48 -3.07 -20.54
N ASP A 91 3.08 -3.05 -19.34
CA ASP A 91 3.26 -4.26 -18.52
C ASP A 91 1.94 -4.73 -17.90
N ILE A 92 0.98 -3.82 -17.77
CA ILE A 92 -0.32 -4.09 -17.16
C ILE A 92 -1.38 -4.39 -18.22
N TRP A 93 -1.47 -3.56 -19.26
CA TRP A 93 -2.53 -3.56 -20.26
C TRP A 93 -2.09 -4.11 -21.63
N GLY A 94 -0.79 -4.40 -21.80
CA GLY A 94 -0.27 -4.93 -23.05
C GLY A 94 0.03 -3.84 -24.09
N PRO A 95 0.18 -4.22 -25.37
CA PRO A 95 0.70 -3.33 -26.42
C PRO A 95 -0.22 -2.17 -26.80
N ASP A 96 -1.50 -2.22 -26.41
CA ASP A 96 -2.48 -1.16 -26.68
C ASP A 96 -2.37 0.02 -25.70
N ALA A 97 -1.55 -0.10 -24.64
CA ALA A 97 -1.28 1.00 -23.72
C ALA A 97 -0.53 2.13 -24.43
N GLY A 98 -0.82 3.37 -24.07
CA GLY A 98 -0.06 4.51 -24.56
C GLY A 98 1.42 4.41 -24.15
N PRO A 99 2.36 4.88 -24.99
CA PRO A 99 3.81 4.71 -24.75
C PRO A 99 4.34 5.48 -23.54
N LYS A 100 3.50 6.31 -22.90
CA LYS A 100 3.82 7.08 -21.70
C LYS A 100 2.84 6.80 -20.56
N ASP A 101 1.94 5.83 -20.73
CA ASP A 101 0.96 5.50 -19.72
C ASP A 101 1.66 4.82 -18.56
N VAL A 102 1.31 5.26 -17.36
CA VAL A 102 1.91 4.79 -16.11
C VAL A 102 0.83 4.65 -15.06
N ILE A 103 1.04 3.68 -14.17
CA ILE A 103 0.17 3.47 -13.01
C ILE A 103 1.02 3.66 -11.77
N TYR A 104 0.51 4.48 -10.86
CA TYR A 104 1.06 4.61 -9.51
C TYR A 104 0.10 3.95 -8.54
N ALA A 105 0.62 3.10 -7.67
CA ALA A 105 -0.16 2.46 -6.63
C ALA A 105 0.59 2.42 -5.31
N ASP A 106 -0.12 2.74 -4.24
CA ASP A 106 0.40 2.67 -2.89
C ASP A 106 0.20 1.25 -2.35
N LEU A 107 1.30 0.55 -2.08
CA LEU A 107 1.33 -0.86 -1.72
C LEU A 107 2.14 -1.07 -0.43
N TYR A 108 1.61 -1.90 0.46
CA TYR A 108 2.29 -2.29 1.69
C TYR A 108 3.49 -3.21 1.38
N GLU A 109 4.51 -3.17 2.24
CA GLU A 109 5.73 -3.97 2.09
C GLU A 109 5.48 -5.47 1.91
N SER A 110 4.52 -6.03 2.65
CA SER A 110 4.21 -7.45 2.57
C SER A 110 3.62 -7.90 1.23
N TYR A 111 3.18 -6.96 0.38
CA TYR A 111 2.73 -7.23 -0.98
C TYR A 111 3.86 -7.34 -1.99
N LEU A 112 5.09 -6.99 -1.61
CA LEU A 112 6.24 -6.84 -2.48
C LEU A 112 7.28 -7.93 -2.21
N GLU A 113 8.05 -8.24 -3.23
CA GLU A 113 9.22 -9.11 -3.22
C GLU A 113 10.32 -8.44 -4.05
N LYS A 114 11.59 -8.82 -3.82
CA LYS A 114 12.69 -8.33 -4.68
C LYS A 114 12.47 -8.81 -6.12
N ALA A 115 12.67 -7.90 -7.07
CA ALA A 115 12.51 -8.19 -8.49
C ALA A 115 13.53 -9.21 -9.01
#